data_AF-R7HXM3-F1
#
_entry.id   AF-R7HXM3-F1
#
_cell.length_a   1.000
_cell.length_b   1.000
_cell.length_c   1.000
_cell.angle_alpha   90.00
_cell.angle_beta   90.00
_cell.angle_gamma   90.00
#
_symmetry.space_group_name_H-M   'P 1'
#
loop_
_entity.id
_entity.type
_entity.pdbx_description
1 polymer ?
#
loop_
_entity_poly.entity_id
_entity_poly.type
_entity_poly.pdbx_seq_one_letter_code
_entity_poly.pdbx_strand_id
1 'polypeptide(L)'
;MCRFAYARTARGGGNLKLAPQGFRGDSYLENKHPKKYIQLLKTKSGLLRQKSHNDRFGFTLAEVLITLGIIGIVAAMTMPSLIEKHQKRVTAERLKKMYTTLRTAIDLAELDNGPRENWTFATDQEATNFYISEILSKMNCVKIINSSCYLNDGSYLGQYNIRSYGLLELYFYPFSGQRYTSGKANGRGRRYRLYYSTYLNQNFESIQFFGNVNKYTRDYLLNSGPSGFACKGGDPRSCFYIIMRDNWEIKDDYPW
;
A
#
# COMPACT_ATOMS: atom_id res chain seq x y z
N MET A 1 3.61 32.62 -28.80
CA MET A 1 4.89 31.89 -28.92
C MET A 1 5.05 30.99 -27.71
N CYS A 2 4.79 29.68 -27.85
CA CYS A 2 5.08 28.70 -26.80
C CYS A 2 5.90 27.56 -27.42
N ARG A 3 7.18 27.49 -27.04
CA ARG A 3 8.10 26.39 -27.36
C ARG A 3 7.93 25.32 -26.28
N PHE A 4 7.57 24.10 -26.67
CA PHE A 4 7.67 22.93 -25.80
C PHE A 4 9.07 22.32 -25.93
N ALA A 5 9.76 22.20 -24.80
CA ALA A 5 11.03 21.48 -24.68
C ALA A 5 10.77 19.98 -24.54
N TYR A 6 11.49 19.16 -25.31
CA TYR A 6 11.50 17.70 -25.15
C TYR A 6 12.71 17.28 -24.30
N ALA A 7 12.46 16.51 -23.25
CA ALA A 7 13.49 15.82 -22.48
C ALA A 7 13.89 14.51 -23.19
N ARG A 8 15.19 14.30 -23.38
CA ARG A 8 15.78 13.04 -23.88
C ARG A 8 15.89 12.04 -22.74
N THR A 9 15.38 10.82 -22.93
CA THR A 9 15.76 9.66 -22.11
C THR A 9 16.70 8.76 -22.88
N ALA A 10 17.87 8.50 -22.28
CA ALA A 10 18.93 7.64 -22.79
C ALA A 10 18.49 6.17 -22.76
N ARG A 11 18.62 5.46 -23.88
CA ARG A 11 18.54 3.99 -23.92
C ARG A 11 19.94 3.42 -23.73
N GLY A 12 20.14 2.72 -22.62
CA GLY A 12 21.27 1.82 -22.41
C GLY A 12 21.15 0.61 -23.33
N GLY A 13 22.23 0.31 -24.05
CA GLY A 13 22.36 -0.84 -24.93
C GLY A 13 22.59 -2.13 -24.17
N GLY A 14 21.85 -3.17 -24.54
CA GLY A 14 22.13 -4.57 -24.22
C GLY A 14 21.84 -5.39 -25.48
N ASN A 15 22.88 -6.00 -26.03
CA ASN A 15 22.87 -6.66 -27.33
C ASN A 15 22.58 -8.16 -27.11
N LEU A 16 21.35 -8.62 -27.37
CA LEU A 16 20.98 -10.04 -27.37
C LEU A 16 20.62 -10.45 -28.79
N LYS A 17 21.55 -11.14 -29.46
CA LYS A 17 21.36 -11.80 -30.76
C LYS A 17 20.43 -13.00 -30.57
N LEU A 18 19.22 -12.94 -31.12
CA LEU A 18 18.38 -14.11 -31.38
C LEU A 18 18.70 -14.64 -32.78
N ALA A 19 19.09 -15.91 -32.88
CA ALA A 19 19.33 -16.59 -34.15
C ALA A 19 17.98 -16.95 -34.81
N PRO A 20 17.72 -16.61 -36.09
CA PRO A 20 16.51 -17.05 -36.77
C PRO A 20 16.69 -18.48 -37.31
N GLN A 21 15.84 -19.40 -36.86
CA GLN A 21 15.63 -20.68 -37.53
C GLN A 21 14.65 -20.48 -38.69
N GLY A 22 15.13 -20.59 -39.93
CA GLY A 22 14.30 -20.51 -41.13
C GLY A 22 13.89 -21.90 -41.61
N PHE A 23 12.59 -22.13 -41.80
CA PHE A 23 12.05 -23.26 -42.56
C PHE A 23 12.12 -22.92 -44.06
N ARG A 24 12.81 -23.76 -44.83
CA ARG A 24 12.94 -23.67 -46.30
C ARG A 24 11.84 -24.51 -46.94
N GLY A 25 10.90 -23.88 -47.63
CA GLY A 25 9.96 -24.56 -48.53
C GLY A 25 10.51 -24.56 -49.95
N ASP A 26 10.89 -25.73 -50.46
CA ASP A 26 11.21 -25.91 -51.88
C ASP A 26 9.93 -26.22 -52.66
N SER A 27 9.64 -25.42 -53.69
CA SER A 27 8.63 -25.73 -54.69
C SER A 27 9.30 -25.96 -56.06
N TYR A 28 9.19 -27.19 -56.56
CA TYR A 28 9.61 -27.60 -57.89
C TYR A 28 8.55 -27.18 -58.92
N LEU A 29 8.97 -26.49 -59.98
CA LEU A 29 8.22 -26.43 -61.23
C LEU A 29 9.18 -26.59 -62.42
N GLU A 30 9.13 -27.76 -63.04
CA GLU A 30 9.54 -28.00 -64.42
C GLU A 30 8.69 -27.15 -65.38
N ASN A 31 9.32 -26.48 -66.36
CA ASN A 31 8.99 -26.67 -67.79
C ASN A 31 9.79 -25.77 -68.76
N LYS A 32 10.00 -26.34 -69.95
CA LYS A 32 10.73 -25.90 -71.16
C LYS A 32 10.33 -24.53 -71.77
N HIS A 33 11.36 -23.89 -72.36
CA HIS A 33 11.47 -22.75 -73.31
C HIS A 33 10.37 -22.55 -74.41
N PRO A 34 10.28 -21.41 -75.16
CA PRO A 34 11.35 -20.46 -75.55
C PRO A 34 11.06 -18.94 -75.59
N LYS A 35 12.18 -18.21 -75.77
CA LYS A 35 12.38 -16.76 -75.87
C LYS A 35 11.77 -16.16 -77.16
N LYS A 36 10.78 -15.24 -77.06
CA LYS A 36 10.53 -14.19 -78.10
C LYS A 36 9.52 -13.07 -77.76
N TYR A 37 9.09 -12.89 -76.51
CA TYR A 37 8.12 -11.84 -76.14
C TYR A 37 8.67 -10.72 -75.22
N ILE A 38 9.96 -10.78 -74.84
CA ILE A 38 10.56 -9.84 -73.86
C ILE A 38 10.82 -8.44 -74.46
N GLN A 39 10.65 -8.23 -75.77
CA GLN A 39 11.00 -6.97 -76.43
C GLN A 39 9.82 -5.98 -76.63
N LEU A 40 8.61 -6.32 -76.18
CA LEU A 40 7.41 -5.46 -76.30
C LEU A 40 6.89 -4.89 -74.97
N LEU A 41 7.67 -4.99 -73.89
CA LEU A 41 7.34 -4.38 -72.59
C LEU A 41 8.33 -3.27 -72.18
N LYS A 42 9.03 -2.64 -73.14
CA LYS A 42 9.92 -1.49 -72.88
C LYS A 42 9.26 -0.11 -73.04
N THR A 43 7.94 -0.03 -73.25
CA THR A 43 7.20 1.24 -73.42
C THR A 43 6.11 1.48 -72.37
N LYS A 44 6.22 0.85 -71.19
CA LYS A 44 5.47 1.23 -69.98
C LYS A 44 6.36 1.40 -68.75
N SER A 45 7.62 1.81 -68.94
CA SER A 45 8.55 2.19 -67.86
C SER A 45 8.21 3.57 -67.25
N GLY A 46 6.92 3.86 -67.07
CA GLY A 46 6.41 5.14 -66.53
C GLY A 46 5.26 5.00 -65.53
N LEU A 47 4.76 3.79 -65.27
CA LEU A 47 3.66 3.57 -64.32
C LEU A 47 3.88 2.24 -63.61
N LEU A 48 4.72 2.25 -62.58
CA LEU A 48 4.64 1.45 -61.35
C LEU A 48 5.94 1.73 -60.56
N ARG A 49 6.04 2.94 -60.00
CA ARG A 49 6.94 3.19 -58.89
C ARG A 49 6.41 2.38 -57.70
N GLN A 50 6.83 1.11 -57.58
CA GLN A 50 6.72 0.42 -56.29
C GLN A 50 7.53 1.25 -55.30
N LYS A 51 6.85 1.97 -54.41
CA LYS A 51 7.46 2.49 -53.19
C LYS A 51 8.13 1.28 -52.53
N SER A 52 9.44 1.35 -52.32
CA SER A 52 10.14 0.45 -51.39
C SER A 52 9.32 0.42 -50.11
N HIS A 53 8.65 -0.71 -49.84
CA HIS A 53 8.04 -0.90 -48.53
C HIS A 53 9.21 -0.84 -47.55
N ASN A 54 9.10 0.07 -46.58
CA ASN A 54 10.09 0.16 -45.54
C ASN A 54 9.81 -1.06 -44.67
N ASP A 55 10.55 -2.16 -44.87
CA ASP A 55 10.44 -3.42 -44.13
C ASP A 55 10.93 -3.24 -42.68
N ARG A 56 10.36 -2.24 -42.00
CA ARG A 56 10.38 -2.18 -40.55
C ARG A 56 9.43 -3.28 -40.11
N PHE A 57 10.00 -4.37 -39.62
CA PHE A 57 9.27 -5.42 -38.90
C PHE A 57 8.38 -4.78 -37.84
N GLY A 58 7.08 -4.67 -38.15
CA GLY A 58 6.05 -4.15 -37.26
C GLY A 58 5.20 -5.31 -36.77
N PHE A 59 4.82 -5.28 -35.50
CA PHE A 59 3.90 -6.26 -34.95
C PHE A 59 2.57 -6.19 -35.69
N THR A 60 2.01 -7.35 -36.03
CA THR A 60 0.66 -7.41 -36.61
C THR A 60 -0.37 -7.01 -35.54
N LEU A 61 -1.50 -6.45 -35.96
CA LEU A 61 -2.58 -6.09 -35.03
C LEU A 61 -3.06 -7.31 -34.22
N ALA A 62 -3.13 -8.49 -34.84
CA ALA A 62 -3.48 -9.73 -34.16
C ALA A 62 -2.46 -10.12 -33.08
N GLU A 63 -1.16 -9.97 -33.35
CA GLU A 63 -0.09 -10.26 -32.39
C GLU A 63 -0.13 -9.33 -31.18
N VAL A 64 -0.37 -8.03 -31.39
CA VAL A 64 -0.53 -7.06 -30.29
C VAL A 64 -1.79 -7.35 -29.47
N LEU A 65 -2.90 -7.74 -30.09
CA LEU A 65 -4.13 -8.05 -29.37
C LEU A 65 -4.02 -9.31 -28.51
N ILE A 66 -3.39 -10.37 -29.02
CA ILE A 66 -3.19 -11.61 -28.26
C ILE A 66 -2.26 -11.34 -27.06
N THR A 67 -1.17 -10.60 -27.26
CA THR A 67 -0.23 -10.27 -26.18
C THR A 67 -0.85 -9.38 -25.10
N LEU A 68 -1.61 -8.34 -25.49
CA LEU A 68 -2.37 -7.52 -24.54
C LEU A 68 -3.46 -8.32 -23.81
N GLY A 69 -4.13 -9.26 -24.50
CA GLY A 69 -5.11 -10.17 -23.89
C GLY A 69 -4.48 -11.06 -22.81
N ILE A 70 -3.34 -11.69 -23.10
CA ILE A 70 -2.62 -12.54 -22.14
C ILE A 70 -2.13 -11.73 -20.94
N ILE A 71 -1.48 -10.57 -21.17
CA ILE A 71 -1.00 -9.70 -20.09
C ILE A 71 -2.17 -9.19 -19.25
N GLY A 72 -3.31 -8.87 -19.86
CA GLY A 72 -4.51 -8.43 -19.15
C GLY A 72 -5.04 -9.48 -18.18
N ILE A 73 -5.14 -10.75 -18.60
CA ILE A 73 -5.59 -11.85 -17.75
C ILE A 73 -4.61 -12.09 -16.59
N VAL A 74 -3.30 -12.18 -16.90
CA VAL A 74 -2.27 -12.42 -15.87
C VAL A 74 -2.23 -11.27 -14.87
N ALA A 75 -2.28 -10.02 -15.33
CA ALA A 75 -2.32 -8.85 -14.45
C ALA A 75 -3.58 -8.85 -13.58
N ALA A 76 -4.75 -9.22 -14.11
CA ALA A 76 -5.98 -9.31 -13.34
C ALA A 76 -5.90 -10.33 -12.19
N MET A 77 -5.19 -11.45 -12.37
CA MET A 77 -4.98 -12.47 -11.33
C MET A 77 -3.90 -12.10 -10.31
N THR A 78 -2.89 -11.33 -10.72
CA THR A 78 -1.69 -11.06 -9.89
C THR A 78 -1.71 -9.70 -9.18
N MET A 79 -2.31 -8.68 -9.78
CA MET A 79 -2.36 -7.33 -9.19
C MET A 79 -3.06 -7.32 -7.82
N PRO A 80 -4.21 -7.97 -7.59
CA PRO A 80 -4.87 -7.95 -6.28
C PRO A 80 -3.98 -8.51 -5.17
N SER A 81 -3.39 -9.69 -5.36
CA SER A 81 -2.53 -10.36 -4.38
C SER A 81 -1.25 -9.56 -4.09
N LEU A 82 -0.66 -8.94 -5.10
CA LEU A 82 0.53 -8.10 -4.93
C LEU A 82 0.22 -6.82 -4.15
N ILE A 83 -0.89 -6.16 -4.47
CA ILE A 83 -1.37 -4.97 -3.75
C ILE A 83 -1.66 -5.33 -2.29
N GLU A 84 -2.32 -6.46 -2.05
CA GLU A 84 -2.65 -6.94 -0.71
C GLU A 84 -1.40 -7.12 0.16
N LYS A 85 -0.42 -7.89 -0.34
CA LYS A 85 0.85 -8.14 0.35
C LYS A 85 1.62 -6.84 0.62
N HIS A 86 1.62 -5.92 -0.34
CA HIS A 86 2.24 -4.62 -0.17
C HIS A 86 1.54 -3.80 0.93
N GLN A 87 0.21 -3.75 0.93
CA GLN A 87 -0.56 -3.01 1.94
C GLN A 87 -0.44 -3.62 3.34
N LYS A 88 -0.36 -4.95 3.47
CA LYS A 88 -0.05 -5.64 4.73
C LYS A 88 1.28 -5.15 5.31
N ARG A 89 2.33 -5.14 4.48
CA ARG A 89 3.65 -4.65 4.86
C ARG A 89 3.63 -3.17 5.26
N VAL A 90 3.04 -2.31 4.45
CA VAL A 90 2.96 -0.86 4.72
C VAL A 90 2.16 -0.59 6.00
N THR A 91 1.08 -1.32 6.23
CA THR A 91 0.30 -1.20 7.48
C THR A 91 1.15 -1.51 8.69
N ALA A 92 1.89 -2.62 8.67
CA ALA A 92 2.68 -3.06 9.81
C ALA A 92 3.84 -2.09 10.11
N GLU A 93 4.52 -1.60 9.07
CA GLU A 93 5.57 -0.58 9.19
C GLU A 93 5.04 0.75 9.77
N ARG A 94 3.89 1.24 9.26
CA ARG A 94 3.25 2.46 9.77
C ARG A 94 2.75 2.28 11.21
N LEU A 95 2.23 1.11 11.54
CA LEU A 95 1.78 0.77 12.89
C LEU A 95 2.93 0.82 13.89
N LYS A 96 4.06 0.18 13.54
CA LYS A 96 5.29 0.19 14.33
C LYS A 96 5.79 1.61 14.56
N LYS A 97 5.80 2.43 13.50
CA LYS A 97 6.22 3.83 13.57
C LYS A 97 5.30 4.65 14.48
N MET A 98 3.99 4.50 14.36
CA MET A 98 3.03 5.18 15.24
C MET A 98 3.25 4.78 16.70
N TYR A 99 3.35 3.48 16.97
CA TYR A 99 3.58 2.95 18.32
C TYR A 99 4.85 3.54 18.95
N THR A 100 5.97 3.47 18.23
CA THR A 100 7.26 3.99 18.70
C THR A 100 7.23 5.50 18.93
N THR A 101 6.59 6.25 18.03
CA THR A 101 6.42 7.71 18.17
C THR A 101 5.55 8.04 19.39
N LEU A 102 4.45 7.31 19.59
CA LEU A 102 3.56 7.51 20.72
C LEU A 102 4.24 7.19 22.05
N ARG A 103 4.96 6.06 22.14
CA ARG A 103 5.71 5.70 23.34
C ARG A 103 6.79 6.72 23.65
N THR A 104 7.55 7.15 22.63
CA THR A 104 8.53 8.23 22.79
C THR A 104 7.88 9.52 23.32
N ALA A 105 6.70 9.89 22.80
CA ALA A 105 5.98 11.07 23.28
C ALA A 105 5.50 10.94 24.73
N ILE A 106 5.07 9.75 25.15
CA ILE A 106 4.71 9.45 26.54
C ILE A 106 5.95 9.55 27.44
N ASP A 107 7.07 8.98 27.03
CA ASP A 107 8.33 9.01 27.78
C ASP A 107 8.83 10.47 27.94
N LEU A 108 8.72 11.27 26.89
CA LEU A 108 9.02 12.71 26.97
C LEU A 108 8.07 13.47 27.91
N ALA A 109 6.79 13.12 27.92
CA ALA A 109 5.83 13.70 28.85
C ALA A 109 6.13 13.32 30.32
N GLU A 110 6.68 12.12 30.56
CA GLU A 110 7.15 11.67 31.88
C GLU A 110 8.37 12.44 32.37
N LEU A 111 9.28 12.83 31.47
CA LEU A 111 10.40 13.71 31.83
C LEU A 111 9.93 15.09 32.28
N ASP A 112 8.89 15.64 31.65
CA ASP A 112 8.38 16.98 31.94
C ASP A 112 7.44 17.01 33.16
N ASN A 113 6.61 15.98 33.33
CA ASN A 113 5.54 15.95 34.34
C ASN A 113 5.84 15.04 35.54
N GLY A 114 7.02 14.42 35.57
CA GLY A 114 7.42 13.45 36.57
C GLY A 114 6.82 12.06 36.34
N PRO A 115 7.11 11.11 37.27
CA PRO A 115 6.78 9.70 37.11
C PRO A 115 5.32 9.47 36.78
N ARG A 116 5.06 8.64 35.78
CA ARG A 116 3.71 8.43 35.25
C ARG A 116 2.74 7.84 36.26
N GLU A 117 3.22 7.11 37.26
CA GLU A 117 2.40 6.54 38.34
C GLU A 117 1.67 7.63 39.14
N ASN A 118 2.21 8.86 39.15
CA ASN A 118 1.63 10.00 39.85
C ASN A 118 0.61 10.77 38.99
N TRP A 119 0.42 10.39 37.72
CA TRP A 119 -0.55 11.05 36.85
C TRP A 119 -1.98 10.66 37.26
N THR A 120 -2.68 11.63 37.84
CA THR A 120 -4.09 11.51 38.23
C THR A 120 -4.91 12.57 37.53
N PHE A 121 -6.07 12.20 37.01
CA PHE A 121 -6.99 13.14 36.38
C PHE A 121 -8.31 13.13 37.15
N ALA A 122 -8.83 14.30 37.52
CA ALA A 122 -10.12 14.42 38.19
C ALA A 122 -11.28 14.15 37.23
N THR A 123 -11.12 14.47 35.93
CA THR A 123 -12.17 14.31 34.92
C THR A 123 -11.63 13.73 33.60
N ASP A 124 -12.51 13.12 32.80
CA ASP A 124 -12.19 12.66 31.45
C ASP A 124 -11.71 13.82 30.55
N GLN A 125 -12.20 15.04 30.78
CA GLN A 125 -11.78 16.24 30.05
C GLN A 125 -10.34 16.64 30.39
N GLU A 126 -9.97 16.57 31.67
CA GLU A 126 -8.60 16.85 32.11
C GLU A 126 -7.62 15.86 31.50
N ALA A 127 -7.95 14.56 31.51
CA ALA A 127 -7.16 13.53 30.83
C ALA A 127 -7.03 13.84 29.32
N THR A 128 -8.14 14.25 28.68
CA THR A 128 -8.14 14.64 27.25
C THR A 128 -7.21 15.82 27.00
N ASN A 129 -7.26 16.85 27.84
CA ASN A 129 -6.41 18.03 27.71
C ASN A 129 -4.94 17.66 27.88
N PHE A 130 -4.61 16.83 28.87
CA PHE A 130 -3.26 16.32 29.09
C PHE A 130 -2.75 15.54 27.87
N TYR A 131 -3.57 14.65 27.30
CA TYR A 131 -3.19 13.93 26.09
C TYR A 131 -2.90 14.88 24.92
N ILE A 132 -3.69 15.95 24.76
CA ILE A 132 -3.49 16.93 23.69
C ILE A 132 -2.23 17.77 23.93
N SER A 133 -2.06 18.30 25.14
CA SER A 133 -0.97 19.25 25.47
C SER A 133 0.37 18.56 25.68
N GLU A 134 0.38 17.38 26.29
CA GLU A 134 1.62 16.73 26.72
C GLU A 134 2.08 15.63 25.78
N ILE A 135 1.17 14.94 25.10
CA ILE A 135 1.52 13.77 24.28
C ILE A 135 1.41 14.13 22.79
N LEU A 136 0.24 14.57 22.33
CA LEU A 136 0.04 14.90 20.92
C LEU A 136 0.92 16.06 20.43
N SER A 137 1.18 17.04 21.27
CA SER A 137 2.07 18.17 20.94
C SER A 137 3.51 17.71 20.66
N LYS A 138 3.95 16.62 21.32
CA LYS A 138 5.28 16.02 21.18
C LYS A 138 5.35 15.02 20.03
N MET A 139 4.22 14.68 19.41
CA MET A 139 4.18 13.86 18.21
C MET A 139 4.41 14.73 16.96
N ASN A 140 5.12 14.19 15.96
CA ASN A 140 5.38 14.85 14.67
C ASN A 140 4.13 14.87 13.75
N CYS A 141 3.06 15.50 14.21
CA CYS A 141 1.80 15.65 13.49
C CYS A 141 1.88 16.78 12.46
N VAL A 142 1.47 16.52 11.22
CA VAL A 142 1.32 17.54 10.17
C VAL A 142 0.14 18.46 10.46
N LYS A 143 -0.94 17.88 10.99
CA LYS A 143 -2.15 18.61 11.37
C LYS A 143 -2.77 17.96 12.60
N ILE A 144 -3.17 18.80 13.54
CA ILE A 144 -3.95 18.38 14.71
C ILE A 144 -5.36 18.95 14.55
N ILE A 145 -6.38 18.11 14.74
CA ILE A 145 -7.78 18.54 14.77
C ILE A 145 -8.39 17.91 16.02
N ASN A 146 -8.82 18.74 16.97
CA ASN A 146 -9.27 18.31 18.29
C ASN A 146 -8.19 17.45 18.99
N SER A 147 -8.42 16.14 19.11
CA SER A 147 -7.53 15.14 19.71
C SER A 147 -7.04 14.10 18.69
N SER A 148 -6.98 14.49 17.42
CA SER A 148 -6.55 13.62 16.34
C SER A 148 -5.35 14.19 15.59
N CYS A 149 -4.43 13.32 15.20
CA CYS A 149 -3.16 13.62 14.57
C CYS A 149 -3.08 13.02 13.16
N TYR A 150 -2.76 13.86 12.18
CA TYR A 150 -2.41 13.44 10.82
C TYR A 150 -0.90 13.36 10.67
N LEU A 151 -0.40 12.21 10.25
CA LEU A 151 1.04 11.99 10.08
C LEU A 151 1.48 12.21 8.63
N ASN A 152 2.76 12.54 8.44
CA ASN A 152 3.34 12.83 7.12
C ASN A 152 3.36 11.61 6.19
N ASP A 153 3.27 10.40 6.72
CA ASP A 153 3.16 9.15 5.94
C ASP A 153 1.75 8.89 5.41
N GLY A 154 0.79 9.78 5.67
CA GLY A 154 -0.60 9.65 5.25
C GLY A 154 -1.42 8.70 6.12
N SER A 155 -0.92 8.38 7.33
CA SER A 155 -1.70 7.73 8.38
C SER A 155 -2.39 8.74 9.30
N TYR A 156 -3.38 8.26 10.03
CA TYR A 156 -4.19 9.06 10.95
C TYR A 156 -4.35 8.32 12.28
N LEU A 157 -4.13 9.07 13.36
CA LEU A 157 -4.33 8.64 14.73
C LEU A 157 -5.45 9.48 15.34
N GLY A 158 -6.55 8.86 15.73
CA GLY A 158 -7.66 9.55 16.38
C GLY A 158 -7.87 9.03 17.79
N GLN A 159 -8.18 9.92 18.73
CA GLN A 159 -8.66 9.51 20.04
C GLN A 159 -10.03 8.81 19.87
N TYR A 160 -10.17 7.62 20.45
CA TYR A 160 -11.47 6.97 20.60
C TYR A 160 -12.10 7.35 21.94
N ASN A 161 -11.36 7.13 23.03
CA ASN A 161 -11.83 7.31 24.38
C ASN A 161 -10.64 7.64 25.28
N ILE A 162 -10.87 8.45 26.31
CA ILE A 162 -9.90 8.64 27.39
C ILE A 162 -10.67 8.77 28.70
N ARG A 163 -10.15 8.15 29.75
CA ARG A 163 -10.81 8.13 31.05
C ARG A 163 -9.95 8.77 32.12
N SER A 164 -10.60 9.36 33.12
CA SER A 164 -9.97 10.00 34.27
C SER A 164 -9.00 9.10 35.03
N TYR A 165 -9.22 7.79 35.01
CA TYR A 165 -8.31 6.79 35.61
C TYR A 165 -7.10 6.44 34.71
N GLY A 166 -6.89 7.16 33.61
CA GLY A 166 -5.70 7.07 32.76
C GLY A 166 -5.80 6.13 31.56
N LEU A 167 -6.92 5.46 31.32
CA LEU A 167 -7.09 4.63 30.11
C LEU A 167 -7.19 5.53 28.88
N LEU A 168 -6.30 5.29 27.92
CA LEU A 168 -6.28 5.90 26.59
C LEU A 168 -6.63 4.83 25.55
N GLU A 169 -7.65 5.09 24.72
CA GLU A 169 -8.02 4.27 23.57
C GLU A 169 -7.91 5.10 22.29
N LEU A 170 -7.23 4.56 21.28
CA LEU A 170 -6.90 5.20 20.01
C LEU A 170 -7.38 4.35 18.83
N TYR A 171 -7.82 5.05 17.79
CA TYR A 171 -7.97 4.52 16.45
C TYR A 171 -6.76 4.84 15.61
N PHE A 172 -6.21 3.83 14.95
CA PHE A 172 -5.19 4.02 13.95
C PHE A 172 -5.70 3.59 12.57
N TYR A 173 -5.52 4.49 11.61
CA TYR A 173 -5.84 4.24 10.20
C TYR A 173 -4.54 4.38 9.40
N PRO A 174 -3.96 3.28 8.90
CA PRO A 174 -2.69 3.30 8.18
C PRO A 174 -2.82 4.02 6.83
N PHE A 175 -4.01 4.06 6.23
CA PHE A 175 -4.29 4.71 4.95
C PHE A 175 -5.44 5.72 5.11
N SER A 176 -5.14 6.95 5.52
CA SER A 176 -6.14 8.02 5.57
C SER A 176 -6.11 8.90 4.32
N GLY A 177 -4.94 9.15 3.72
CA GLY A 177 -4.82 9.98 2.50
C GLY A 177 -5.34 11.43 2.66
N GLN A 178 -5.28 12.22 1.59
CA GLN A 178 -5.71 13.64 1.59
C GLN A 178 -7.23 13.85 1.76
N ARG A 179 -8.05 12.80 1.56
CA ARG A 179 -9.51 12.90 1.71
C ARG A 179 -9.96 13.08 3.15
N TYR A 180 -9.13 12.75 4.13
CA TYR A 180 -9.46 12.92 5.55
C TYR A 180 -9.01 14.28 6.10
N THR A 181 -7.98 14.92 5.53
CA THR A 181 -7.52 16.27 5.96
C THR A 181 -8.52 17.39 5.70
N SER A 182 -9.56 17.13 4.91
CA SER A 182 -10.66 18.06 4.56
C SER A 182 -11.91 17.94 5.44
N GLY A 183 -11.95 17.01 6.41
CA GLY A 183 -13.09 16.83 7.33
C GLY A 183 -14.37 16.28 6.66
N LYS A 184 -14.33 15.93 5.37
CA LYS A 184 -15.47 15.38 4.61
C LYS A 184 -15.37 13.87 4.36
N ALA A 185 -14.45 13.18 5.02
CA ALA A 185 -14.37 11.73 4.92
C ALA A 185 -15.45 11.10 5.80
N ASN A 186 -16.47 10.53 5.17
CA ASN A 186 -17.26 9.46 5.78
C ASN A 186 -16.32 8.28 6.02
N GLY A 187 -15.62 8.28 7.16
CA GLY A 187 -14.69 7.26 7.58
C GLY A 187 -15.35 5.92 7.86
N ARG A 188 -15.81 5.23 6.82
CA ARG A 188 -16.37 3.87 6.88
C ARG A 188 -15.59 2.86 6.04
N GLY A 189 -14.29 3.06 5.85
CA GLY A 189 -13.39 1.98 5.47
C GLY A 189 -13.03 1.14 6.70
N ARG A 190 -13.96 0.33 7.23
CA ARG A 190 -13.71 -0.52 8.41
C ARG A 190 -12.51 -1.47 8.25
N ARG A 191 -12.09 -1.78 7.02
CA ARG A 191 -11.08 -2.79 6.69
C ARG A 191 -9.71 -2.56 7.33
N TYR A 192 -9.28 -1.31 7.55
CA TYR A 192 -7.93 -1.01 8.05
C TYR A 192 -7.91 -0.30 9.40
N ARG A 193 -9.03 -0.28 10.13
CA ARG A 193 -9.10 0.37 11.44
C ARG A 193 -8.50 -0.53 12.51
N LEU A 194 -7.39 -0.10 13.09
CA LEU A 194 -6.74 -0.77 14.21
C LEU A 194 -7.05 -0.02 15.51
N TYR A 195 -7.20 -0.78 16.59
CA TYR A 195 -7.45 -0.25 17.92
C TYR A 195 -6.21 -0.44 18.77
N TYR A 196 -5.86 0.60 19.51
CA TYR A 196 -4.78 0.55 20.48
C TYR A 196 -5.26 1.16 21.79
N SER A 197 -4.96 0.51 22.89
CA SER A 197 -5.24 0.98 24.24
C SER A 197 -4.05 0.79 25.17
N THR A 198 -3.85 1.77 26.04
CA THR A 198 -2.82 1.77 27.08
C THR A 198 -3.32 2.59 28.25
N TYR A 199 -2.74 2.37 29.42
CA TYR A 199 -2.86 3.29 30.54
C TYR A 199 -1.76 4.34 30.45
N LEU A 200 -2.09 5.61 30.64
CA LEU A 200 -1.13 6.71 30.72
C LEU A 200 -0.34 6.64 32.01
N ASN A 201 -0.98 6.26 33.11
CA ASN A 201 -0.38 6.19 34.44
C ASN A 201 0.27 4.84 34.78
N GLN A 202 0.32 3.87 33.85
CA GLN A 202 0.87 2.53 34.10
C GLN A 202 1.73 2.04 32.93
N ASN A 203 2.77 1.28 33.24
CA ASN A 203 3.73 0.78 32.25
C ASN A 203 3.34 -0.60 31.67
N PHE A 204 2.15 -0.70 31.08
CA PHE A 204 1.78 -1.86 30.28
C PHE A 204 0.76 -1.55 29.20
N GLU A 205 0.73 -2.42 28.20
CA GLU A 205 -0.29 -2.43 27.17
C GLU A 205 -1.54 -3.15 27.66
N SER A 206 -2.72 -2.55 27.45
CA SER A 206 -4.00 -3.14 27.86
C SER A 206 -4.91 -3.35 26.68
N ILE A 207 -5.83 -4.32 26.75
CA ILE A 207 -6.99 -4.33 25.85
C ILE A 207 -8.14 -3.68 26.61
N GLN A 208 -8.48 -2.43 26.29
CA GLN A 208 -9.41 -1.61 27.06
C GLN A 208 -9.10 -1.65 28.57
N PHE A 209 -10.13 -1.88 29.38
CA PHE A 209 -10.09 -2.06 30.83
C PHE A 209 -9.83 -3.52 31.26
N PHE A 210 -9.55 -4.45 30.33
CA PHE A 210 -9.25 -5.84 30.67
C PHE A 210 -7.83 -6.05 31.21
N GLY A 211 -7.07 -4.99 31.42
CA GLY A 211 -5.73 -5.02 32.00
C GLY A 211 -4.67 -5.54 31.02
N ASN A 212 -3.52 -5.94 31.57
CA ASN A 212 -2.31 -6.24 30.81
C ASN A 212 -2.54 -7.33 29.74
N VAL A 213 -2.26 -7.00 28.48
CA VAL A 213 -2.44 -7.91 27.34
C VAL A 213 -1.58 -9.17 27.42
N ASN A 214 -0.44 -9.10 28.12
CA ASN A 214 0.52 -10.21 28.26
C ASN A 214 -0.04 -11.44 28.98
N LYS A 215 -1.17 -11.32 29.68
CA LYS A 215 -1.85 -12.48 30.29
C LYS A 215 -2.56 -13.38 29.27
N TYR A 216 -2.80 -12.89 28.06
CA TYR A 216 -3.50 -13.62 27.01
C TYR A 216 -2.52 -14.25 26.03
N THR A 217 -2.82 -15.45 25.53
CA THR A 217 -2.03 -16.11 24.46
C THR A 217 -2.32 -15.47 23.10
N ARG A 218 -1.41 -15.62 22.13
CA ARG A 218 -1.62 -15.17 20.74
C ARG A 218 -2.91 -15.77 20.15
N ASP A 219 -3.09 -17.08 20.32
CA ASP A 219 -4.23 -17.81 19.78
C ASP A 219 -5.56 -17.35 20.40
N TYR A 220 -5.59 -17.13 21.72
CA TYR A 220 -6.76 -16.60 22.40
C TYR A 220 -7.13 -15.21 21.85
N LEU A 221 -6.16 -14.31 21.70
CA LEU A 221 -6.40 -12.98 21.11
C LEU A 221 -6.86 -13.05 19.66
N LEU A 222 -6.40 -14.05 18.91
CA LEU A 222 -6.77 -14.24 17.51
C LEU A 222 -8.22 -14.71 17.38
N ASN A 223 -8.65 -15.67 18.18
CA ASN A 223 -9.90 -16.40 17.95
C ASN A 223 -11.04 -16.07 18.93
N SER A 224 -10.75 -15.60 20.14
CA SER A 224 -11.78 -15.41 21.19
C SER A 224 -11.75 -14.03 21.83
N GLY A 225 -10.57 -13.58 22.27
CA GLY A 225 -10.33 -12.30 22.91
C GLY A 225 -11.10 -12.11 24.23
N PRO A 226 -10.67 -11.17 25.08
CA PRO A 226 -11.47 -10.79 26.24
C PRO A 226 -12.79 -10.16 25.79
N SER A 227 -13.92 -10.58 26.37
CA SER A 227 -15.26 -10.07 26.05
C SER A 227 -15.59 -10.03 24.55
N GLY A 228 -15.07 -10.98 23.77
CA GLY A 228 -15.32 -11.06 22.34
C GLY A 228 -14.50 -10.10 21.48
N PHE A 229 -13.50 -9.41 22.06
CA PHE A 229 -12.57 -8.55 21.33
C PHE A 229 -11.48 -9.34 20.60
N ALA A 230 -11.84 -10.45 19.96
CA ALA A 230 -10.95 -11.25 19.12
C ALA A 230 -10.50 -10.46 17.90
N CYS A 231 -9.34 -10.81 17.34
CA CYS A 231 -8.96 -10.28 16.04
C CYS A 231 -9.84 -10.85 14.92
N LYS A 232 -10.17 -12.14 14.94
CA LYS A 232 -11.10 -12.79 14.00
C LYS A 232 -12.54 -12.81 14.52
N GLY A 233 -13.51 -12.67 13.62
CA GLY A 233 -14.91 -13.01 13.89
C GLY A 233 -15.67 -12.08 14.85
N GLY A 234 -15.10 -10.94 15.25
CA GLY A 234 -15.68 -9.99 16.22
C GLY A 234 -15.28 -8.53 16.00
N ASP A 235 -15.23 -7.74 17.07
CA ASP A 235 -14.67 -6.37 17.08
C ASP A 235 -13.13 -6.46 17.20
N PRO A 236 -12.35 -6.13 16.14
CA PRO A 236 -10.95 -6.55 15.96
C PRO A 236 -9.93 -5.77 16.83
N ARG A 237 -10.25 -5.55 18.10
CA ARG A 237 -9.41 -4.73 19.01
C ARG A 237 -8.13 -5.43 19.43
N SER A 238 -8.10 -6.76 19.39
CA SER A 238 -6.89 -7.52 19.69
C SER A 238 -5.87 -7.51 18.55
N CYS A 239 -6.25 -7.17 17.31
CA CYS A 239 -5.38 -7.32 16.15
C CYS A 239 -4.06 -6.54 16.29
N PHE A 240 -4.09 -5.34 16.87
CA PHE A 240 -2.88 -4.55 17.10
C PHE A 240 -1.83 -5.33 17.91
N TYR A 241 -2.24 -5.94 19.01
CA TYR A 241 -1.33 -6.64 19.92
C TYR A 241 -0.79 -7.93 19.33
N ILE A 242 -1.59 -8.63 18.52
CA ILE A 242 -1.10 -9.79 17.79
C ILE A 242 -0.03 -9.33 16.79
N ILE A 243 -0.26 -8.24 16.04
CA ILE A 243 0.74 -7.71 15.08
C ILE A 243 2.02 -7.32 15.79
N MET A 244 1.89 -6.64 16.94
CA MET A 244 3.03 -6.27 17.77
C MET A 244 3.83 -7.50 18.23
N ARG A 245 3.15 -8.59 18.64
CA ARG A 245 3.78 -9.85 19.06
C ARG A 245 4.38 -10.65 17.91
N ASP A 246 3.78 -10.56 16.74
CA ASP A 246 4.29 -11.11 15.49
C ASP A 246 5.40 -10.21 14.89
N ASN A 247 6.12 -9.46 15.72
CA ASN A 247 7.23 -8.59 15.34
C ASN A 247 6.88 -7.59 14.22
N TRP A 248 5.67 -7.03 14.29
CA TRP A 248 5.14 -6.10 13.28
C TRP A 248 5.02 -6.75 11.89
N GLU A 249 4.57 -8.00 11.86
CA GLU A 249 4.24 -8.73 10.63
C GLU A 249 2.75 -9.11 10.64
N ILE A 250 2.05 -8.82 9.54
CA ILE A 250 0.67 -9.27 9.32
C ILE A 250 0.72 -10.59 8.56
N LYS A 251 0.59 -11.69 9.30
CA LYS A 251 0.56 -13.06 8.78
C LYS A 251 -0.73 -13.33 8.00
N ASP A 252 -0.77 -14.45 7.28
CA ASP A 252 -1.92 -14.84 6.46
C ASP A 252 -3.16 -15.25 7.27
N ASP A 253 -2.97 -15.54 8.56
CA ASP A 253 -4.07 -15.82 9.49
C ASP A 253 -4.79 -14.56 9.97
N TYR A 254 -4.44 -13.36 9.51
CA TYR A 254 -5.16 -12.14 9.85
C TYR A 254 -6.38 -11.90 8.95
N PRO A 255 -7.47 -11.32 9.48
CA PRO A 255 -8.57 -10.85 8.65
C PRO A 255 -8.11 -9.63 7.83
N TRP A 256 -8.03 -9.77 6.50
CA TRP A 256 -7.59 -8.72 5.58
C TRP A 256 -8.62 -8.44 4.48
#